data_AF-A0A562IP05-F1
#
_entry.id   AF-A0A562IP05-F1
#
_cell.length_a   1.000
_cell.length_b   1.000
_cell.length_c   1.000
_cell.angle_alpha   90.00
_cell.angle_beta   90.00
_cell.angle_gamma   90.00
#
_symmetry.space_group_name_H-M   'P 1'
#
loop_
_entity.id
_entity.type
_entity.pdbx_description
1 polymer ?
#
loop_
_entity_poly.entity_id
_entity_poly.type
_entity_poly.pdbx_seq_one_letter_code
_entity_poly.pdbx_strand_id
1 'polypeptide(L)'
;MAAGGLLEDDPELALQHARAARDRASRLAVVREAVGVAAYHAGDFAEAARELRAYARMTGDQSYRAVLADCERALGRPETALRLVQEALETSPEGEELVELRLVEAGARQDLGEQRAAVLVLENALGGRPTPAALGAADLGRLRLATAYADLLLDRGDDEQAQQWYAAIAAADPDDLTGISAHFAEEVEDEETADSEADVVEAEAEEVEAEEAEAVDTEADEADEADEQLFQPASAEVDEPFDEEMLAAVTGPVTDADIEAEVAELLGETPPPVERDHNRLFQAPPGPEDEHDRLTD
;
A
#
# COMPACT_ATOMS: atom_id res chain seq x y z
N MET A 1 -1.23 -9.46 -20.85
CA MET A 1 0.10 -9.39 -20.23
C MET A 1 1.14 -9.64 -21.33
N ALA A 2 1.52 -8.59 -22.07
CA ALA A 2 2.55 -8.65 -23.14
C ALA A 2 3.09 -7.23 -23.45
N ALA A 3 3.12 -6.35 -22.44
CA ALA A 3 3.57 -4.96 -22.57
C ALA A 3 4.61 -4.55 -21.50
N GLY A 4 5.24 -5.52 -20.82
CA GLY A 4 6.27 -5.29 -19.79
C GLY A 4 7.71 -5.29 -20.32
N GLY A 5 8.02 -6.05 -21.38
CA GLY A 5 9.39 -6.31 -21.82
C GLY A 5 10.16 -5.15 -22.48
N LEU A 6 9.68 -3.91 -22.41
CA LEU A 6 10.44 -2.70 -22.79
C LEU A 6 10.66 -1.73 -21.63
N LEU A 7 10.00 -1.95 -20.48
CA LEU A 7 10.21 -1.15 -19.26
C LEU A 7 11.38 -1.69 -18.42
N GLU A 8 11.79 -2.93 -18.64
CA GLU A 8 12.78 -3.62 -17.82
C GLU A 8 14.24 -3.39 -18.27
N ASP A 9 14.51 -3.07 -19.54
CA ASP A 9 15.88 -3.00 -20.07
C ASP A 9 16.55 -1.60 -19.96
N ASP A 10 15.80 -0.50 -20.13
CA ASP A 10 16.31 0.89 -20.05
C ASP A 10 15.16 1.86 -19.70
N PRO A 11 14.86 2.05 -18.40
CA PRO A 11 13.72 2.87 -17.97
C PRO A 11 13.93 4.36 -18.28
N GLU A 12 15.17 4.86 -18.26
CA GLU A 12 15.48 6.24 -18.63
C GLU A 12 15.18 6.53 -20.11
N LEU A 13 15.52 5.60 -21.01
CA LEU A 13 15.20 5.72 -22.44
C LEU A 13 13.69 5.63 -22.68
N ALA A 14 13.01 4.70 -22.01
CA ALA A 14 11.55 4.60 -22.06
C ALA A 14 10.88 5.91 -21.63
N LEU A 15 11.37 6.53 -20.55
CA LEU A 15 10.87 7.82 -20.08
C LEU A 15 11.13 8.94 -21.08
N GLN A 16 12.30 8.98 -21.73
CA GLN A 16 12.60 9.96 -22.79
C GLN A 16 11.61 9.83 -23.96
N HIS A 17 11.31 8.60 -24.40
CA HIS A 17 10.33 8.35 -25.44
C HIS A 17 8.91 8.76 -25.02
N ALA A 18 8.49 8.43 -23.79
CA ALA A 18 7.20 8.80 -23.26
C ALA A 18 7.03 10.33 -23.16
N ARG A 19 8.06 11.05 -22.69
CA ARG A 19 8.10 12.53 -22.64
C ARG A 19 7.97 13.14 -24.04
N ALA A 20 8.69 12.58 -25.02
CA ALA A 20 8.58 13.04 -26.41
C ALA A 20 7.17 12.81 -27.01
N ALA A 21 6.48 11.72 -26.61
CA ALA A 21 5.08 11.51 -26.98
C ALA A 21 4.15 12.54 -26.30
N ARG A 22 4.37 12.83 -25.02
CA ARG A 22 3.63 13.86 -24.27
C ARG A 22 3.74 15.24 -24.91
N ASP A 23 4.91 15.62 -25.41
CA ASP A 23 5.10 16.91 -26.08
C ASP A 23 4.22 17.07 -27.33
N ARG A 24 3.82 15.95 -27.95
CA ARG A 24 2.94 15.92 -29.13
C ARG A 24 1.47 15.70 -28.79
N ALA A 25 1.18 15.00 -27.69
CA ALA A 25 -0.16 14.49 -27.40
C ALA A 25 -0.52 14.52 -25.89
N SER A 26 -0.18 15.60 -25.20
CA SER A 26 -0.37 15.77 -23.74
C SER A 26 -1.83 15.67 -23.23
N ARG A 27 -2.82 15.71 -24.13
CA ARG A 27 -4.25 15.59 -23.81
C ARG A 27 -4.77 14.15 -23.85
N LEU A 28 -3.95 13.18 -24.24
CA LEU A 28 -4.35 11.78 -24.27
C LEU A 28 -4.01 11.11 -22.93
N ALA A 29 -5.00 10.47 -22.30
CA ALA A 29 -4.82 9.79 -21.01
C ALA A 29 -3.74 8.70 -21.09
N VAL A 30 -3.74 7.88 -22.15
CA VAL A 30 -2.73 6.83 -22.39
C VAL A 30 -1.30 7.38 -22.46
N VAL A 31 -1.12 8.62 -22.91
CA VAL A 31 0.21 9.26 -22.93
C VAL A 31 0.63 9.69 -21.53
N ARG A 32 -0.33 10.13 -20.69
CA ARG A 32 -0.08 10.41 -19.25
C ARG A 32 0.32 9.15 -18.51
N GLU A 33 -0.41 8.07 -18.72
CA GLU A 33 -0.11 6.75 -18.17
C GLU A 33 1.30 6.29 -18.57
N ALA A 34 1.63 6.33 -19.86
CA ALA A 34 2.95 5.91 -20.35
C ALA A 34 4.10 6.72 -19.72
N VAL A 35 3.95 8.04 -19.58
CA VAL A 35 4.96 8.85 -18.88
C VAL A 35 5.01 8.49 -17.39
N GLY A 36 3.85 8.33 -16.74
CA GLY A 36 3.77 8.01 -15.32
C GLY A 36 4.45 6.69 -14.98
N VAL A 37 4.15 5.64 -15.73
CA VAL A 37 4.75 4.30 -15.56
C VAL A 37 6.24 4.34 -15.85
N ALA A 38 6.66 4.91 -16.99
CA ALA A 38 8.09 5.00 -17.31
C ALA A 38 8.87 5.85 -16.29
N ALA A 39 8.26 6.92 -15.76
CA ALA A 39 8.86 7.76 -14.72
C ALA A 39 9.04 7.00 -13.40
N TYR A 40 8.07 6.15 -13.04
CA TYR A 40 8.16 5.31 -11.84
C TYR A 40 9.34 4.35 -11.94
N HIS A 41 9.46 3.62 -13.05
CA HIS A 41 10.58 2.69 -13.26
C HIS A 41 11.95 3.39 -13.39
N ALA A 42 11.98 4.65 -13.85
CA ALA A 42 13.20 5.46 -13.92
C ALA A 42 13.52 6.20 -12.60
N GLY A 43 12.74 6.01 -11.53
CA GLY A 43 12.94 6.66 -10.24
C GLY A 43 12.58 8.15 -10.19
N ASP A 44 11.93 8.71 -11.22
CA ASP A 44 11.39 10.08 -11.19
C ASP A 44 9.98 10.07 -10.56
N PHE A 45 9.95 9.78 -9.26
CA PHE A 45 8.70 9.60 -8.49
C PHE A 45 7.81 10.84 -8.48
N ALA A 46 8.40 12.03 -8.57
CA ALA A 46 7.65 13.29 -8.65
C ALA A 46 6.90 13.42 -9.98
N GLU A 47 7.54 13.08 -11.11
CA GLU A 47 6.86 13.05 -12.40
C GLU A 47 5.85 11.90 -12.47
N ALA A 48 6.21 10.71 -11.98
CA ALA A 48 5.32 9.56 -11.92
C ALA A 48 4.00 9.91 -11.22
N ALA A 49 4.09 10.43 -9.99
CA ALA A 49 2.91 10.80 -9.21
C ALA A 49 2.07 11.90 -9.87
N ARG A 50 2.70 12.89 -10.52
CA ARG A 50 2.00 13.96 -11.24
C ARG A 50 1.20 13.42 -12.43
N GLU A 51 1.82 12.56 -13.23
CA GLU A 51 1.24 12.06 -14.47
C GLU A 51 0.18 10.98 -14.21
N LEU A 52 0.41 10.07 -13.24
CA LEU A 52 -0.57 9.05 -12.84
C LEU A 52 -1.81 9.67 -12.17
N ARG A 53 -1.67 10.74 -11.38
CA ARG A 53 -2.83 11.51 -10.88
C ARG A 53 -3.59 12.21 -12.00
N ALA A 54 -2.89 12.68 -13.03
CA ALA A 54 -3.54 13.26 -14.21
C ALA A 54 -4.30 12.18 -14.99
N TYR A 55 -3.70 11.00 -15.19
CA TYR A 55 -4.37 9.84 -15.77
C TYR A 55 -5.66 9.49 -14.99
N ALA A 56 -5.56 9.29 -13.68
CA ALA A 56 -6.70 8.96 -12.82
C ALA A 56 -7.83 10.01 -12.89
N ARG A 57 -7.50 11.32 -12.91
CA ARG A 57 -8.53 12.38 -13.09
C ARG A 57 -9.18 12.34 -14.46
N MET A 58 -8.46 11.92 -15.50
CA MET A 58 -8.98 11.87 -16.88
C MET A 58 -9.84 10.64 -17.14
N THR A 59 -9.56 9.52 -16.48
CA THR A 59 -10.19 8.22 -16.75
C THR A 59 -11.10 7.73 -15.63
N GLY A 60 -10.91 8.22 -14.40
CA GLY A 60 -11.49 7.64 -13.20
C GLY A 60 -10.81 6.34 -12.74
N ASP A 61 -9.73 5.91 -13.42
CA ASP A 61 -9.02 4.68 -13.14
C ASP A 61 -8.15 4.82 -11.88
N GLN A 62 -8.29 3.86 -10.97
CA GLN A 62 -7.60 3.81 -9.68
C GLN A 62 -6.55 2.70 -9.59
N SER A 63 -6.20 2.05 -10.70
CA SER A 63 -5.26 0.92 -10.74
C SER A 63 -3.84 1.26 -10.23
N TYR A 64 -3.51 2.54 -10.10
CA TYR A 64 -2.19 3.02 -9.67
C TYR A 64 -2.12 3.48 -8.20
N ARG A 65 -3.08 3.13 -7.34
CA ARG A 65 -3.09 3.56 -5.92
C ARG A 65 -1.83 3.16 -5.17
N ALA A 66 -1.39 1.90 -5.30
CA ALA A 66 -0.16 1.43 -4.66
C ALA A 66 1.08 2.18 -5.16
N VAL A 67 1.20 2.37 -6.49
CA VAL A 67 2.30 3.13 -7.12
C VAL A 67 2.34 4.58 -6.64
N LEU A 68 1.17 5.22 -6.51
CA LEU A 68 1.07 6.58 -5.99
C LEU A 68 1.48 6.69 -4.51
N ALA A 69 1.14 5.70 -3.69
CA ALA A 69 1.57 5.63 -2.31
C ALA A 69 3.10 5.44 -2.22
N ASP A 70 3.66 4.53 -3.02
CA ASP A 70 5.11 4.30 -3.06
C ASP A 70 5.88 5.54 -3.55
N CYS A 71 5.34 6.28 -4.53
CA CYS A 71 5.93 7.55 -4.94
C CYS A 71 6.02 8.55 -3.79
N GLU A 72 4.99 8.68 -2.94
CA GLU A 72 5.08 9.59 -1.78
C GLU A 72 6.10 9.10 -0.76
N ARG A 73 6.19 7.78 -0.54
CA ARG A 73 7.23 7.16 0.29
C ARG A 73 8.63 7.49 -0.21
N ALA A 74 8.91 7.26 -1.49
CA ALA A 74 10.19 7.53 -2.13
C ALA A 74 10.55 9.04 -2.17
N LEU A 75 9.55 9.93 -2.09
CA LEU A 75 9.74 11.38 -1.93
C LEU A 75 9.96 11.80 -0.46
N GLY A 76 10.12 10.86 0.47
CA GLY A 76 10.36 11.10 1.89
C GLY A 76 9.11 11.55 2.65
N ARG A 77 7.92 11.10 2.24
CA ARG A 77 6.63 11.43 2.88
C ARG A 77 5.87 10.16 3.31
N PRO A 78 6.47 9.33 4.18
CA PRO A 78 5.89 8.04 4.56
C PRO A 78 4.50 8.17 5.21
N GLU A 79 4.22 9.23 5.97
CA GLU A 79 2.89 9.46 6.55
C GLU A 79 1.82 9.69 5.47
N THR A 80 2.20 10.34 4.37
CA THR A 80 1.30 10.52 3.22
C THR A 80 1.08 9.20 2.49
N ALA A 81 2.13 8.38 2.35
CA ALA A 81 2.02 7.03 1.79
C ALA A 81 1.05 6.16 2.61
N LEU A 82 1.18 6.14 3.94
CA LEU A 82 0.29 5.38 4.82
C LEU A 82 -1.18 5.81 4.71
N ARG A 83 -1.44 7.12 4.62
CA ARG A 83 -2.81 7.63 4.39
C ARG A 83 -3.37 7.13 3.04
N LEU A 84 -2.58 7.19 1.97
CA LEU A 84 -3.00 6.70 0.65
C LEU A 84 -3.24 5.20 0.64
N VAL A 85 -2.41 4.42 1.33
CA VAL A 85 -2.61 2.98 1.51
C VAL A 85 -3.91 2.71 2.25
N GLN A 86 -4.17 3.41 3.35
CA GLN A 86 -5.40 3.25 4.12
C GLN A 86 -6.65 3.53 3.25
N GLU A 87 -6.66 4.66 2.54
CA GLU A 87 -7.74 5.01 1.60
C GLU A 87 -7.96 3.93 0.53
N ALA A 88 -6.88 3.33 0.01
CA ALA A 88 -6.98 2.25 -0.96
C ALA A 88 -7.54 0.95 -0.33
N LEU A 89 -7.08 0.58 0.86
CA LEU A 89 -7.52 -0.62 1.58
C LEU A 89 -9.01 -0.58 1.96
N GLU A 90 -9.59 0.60 2.20
CA GLU A 90 -11.03 0.79 2.42
C GLU A 90 -11.88 0.34 1.23
N THR A 91 -11.29 0.27 0.03
CA THR A 91 -11.96 -0.25 -1.17
C THR A 91 -11.93 -1.77 -1.29
N SER A 92 -11.38 -2.47 -0.29
CA SER A 92 -11.21 -3.93 -0.26
C SER A 92 -10.49 -4.49 -1.50
N PRO A 93 -9.26 -4.01 -1.80
CA PRO A 93 -8.48 -4.52 -2.92
C PRO A 93 -8.09 -5.98 -2.68
N GLU A 94 -7.91 -6.71 -3.79
CA GLU A 94 -7.57 -8.13 -3.78
C GLU A 94 -6.39 -8.40 -4.73
N GLY A 95 -5.78 -9.59 -4.61
CA GLY A 95 -4.71 -10.04 -5.49
C GLY A 95 -3.49 -9.11 -5.46
N GLU A 96 -2.97 -8.77 -6.64
CA GLU A 96 -1.72 -8.02 -6.79
C GLU A 96 -1.79 -6.63 -6.14
N GLU A 97 -2.91 -5.91 -6.26
CA GLU A 97 -3.02 -4.58 -5.67
C GLU A 97 -2.88 -4.64 -4.14
N LEU A 98 -3.51 -5.64 -3.50
CA LEU A 98 -3.39 -5.83 -2.05
C LEU A 98 -1.95 -6.14 -1.65
N VAL A 99 -1.25 -7.00 -2.41
CA VAL A 99 0.16 -7.32 -2.16
C VAL A 99 1.01 -6.04 -2.20
N GLU A 100 0.88 -5.23 -3.25
CA GLU A 100 1.64 -4.00 -3.41
C GLU A 100 1.34 -2.99 -2.30
N LEU A 101 0.07 -2.82 -1.93
CA LEU A 101 -0.31 -1.94 -0.83
C LEU A 101 0.31 -2.37 0.50
N ARG A 102 0.40 -3.67 0.77
CA ARG A 102 1.03 -4.19 2.00
C ARG A 102 2.54 -4.03 2.02
N LEU A 103 3.20 -4.22 0.88
CA LEU A 103 4.63 -3.94 0.73
C LEU A 103 4.93 -2.46 0.97
N VAL A 104 4.15 -1.57 0.35
CA VAL A 104 4.30 -0.12 0.55
C VAL A 104 4.01 0.29 2.00
N GLU A 105 2.99 -0.30 2.63
CA GLU A 105 2.68 -0.05 4.06
C GLU A 105 3.85 -0.45 4.96
N ALA A 106 4.40 -1.65 4.77
CA ALA A 106 5.54 -2.14 5.55
C ALA A 106 6.78 -1.24 5.35
N GLY A 107 7.10 -0.88 4.10
CA GLY A 107 8.20 0.02 3.79
C GLY A 107 8.03 1.41 4.39
N ALA A 108 6.84 2.01 4.29
CA ALA A 108 6.57 3.32 4.88
C ALA A 108 6.69 3.32 6.41
N ARG A 109 6.34 2.20 7.07
CA ARG A 109 6.56 2.02 8.52
C ARG A 109 8.04 1.87 8.86
N GLN A 110 8.83 1.18 8.03
CA GLN A 110 10.29 1.13 8.18
C GLN A 110 10.91 2.52 8.11
N ASP A 111 10.48 3.35 7.15
CA ASP A 111 10.96 4.73 6.98
C ASP A 111 10.67 5.61 8.21
N LEU A 112 9.60 5.30 8.97
CA LEU A 112 9.25 5.94 10.24
C LEU A 112 9.95 5.34 11.47
N GLY A 113 10.74 4.28 11.31
CA GLY A 113 11.35 3.52 12.40
C GLY A 113 10.38 2.62 13.17
N GLU A 114 9.18 2.40 12.64
CA GLU A 114 8.12 1.57 13.26
C GLU A 114 8.28 0.08 12.92
N GLN A 115 9.48 -0.49 13.13
CA GLN A 115 9.84 -1.84 12.69
C GLN A 115 8.85 -2.93 13.14
N ARG A 116 8.37 -2.87 14.39
CA ARG A 116 7.39 -3.84 14.91
C ARG A 116 6.07 -3.80 14.14
N ALA A 117 5.63 -2.61 13.74
CA ALA A 117 4.39 -2.45 13.00
C ALA A 117 4.56 -2.90 11.54
N ALA A 118 5.73 -2.66 10.92
CA ALA A 118 6.05 -3.20 9.60
C ALA A 118 5.99 -4.74 9.57
N VAL A 119 6.57 -5.40 10.59
CA VAL A 119 6.48 -6.86 10.76
C VAL A 119 5.03 -7.33 10.86
N LEU A 120 4.21 -6.70 11.70
CA LEU A 120 2.80 -7.08 11.84
C LEU A 120 2.01 -6.94 10.53
N VAL A 121 2.32 -5.95 9.70
CA VAL A 121 1.70 -5.78 8.37
C VAL A 121 1.99 -7.00 7.50
N LEU A 122 3.25 -7.41 7.40
CA LEU A 122 3.65 -8.55 6.57
C LEU A 122 3.18 -9.88 7.15
N GLU A 123 3.22 -10.06 8.47
CA GLU A 123 2.68 -11.26 9.12
C GLU A 123 1.20 -11.44 8.76
N ASN A 124 0.39 -10.40 8.90
CA ASN A 124 -1.02 -10.44 8.52
C ASN A 124 -1.22 -10.72 7.03
N ALA A 125 -0.42 -10.09 6.15
CA ALA A 125 -0.46 -10.35 4.71
C ALA A 125 -0.08 -11.80 4.35
N LEU A 126 0.76 -12.44 5.15
CA LEU A 126 1.19 -13.83 5.00
C LEU A 126 0.30 -14.85 5.75
N GLY A 127 -0.80 -14.41 6.37
CA GLY A 127 -1.74 -15.29 7.07
C GLY A 127 -1.65 -15.30 8.61
N GLY A 128 -1.06 -14.26 9.20
CA GLY A 128 -1.04 -13.96 10.63
C GLY A 128 0.16 -14.55 11.39
N ARG A 129 0.43 -15.84 11.26
CA ARG A 129 1.62 -16.50 11.86
C ARG A 129 2.38 -17.28 10.79
N PRO A 130 3.11 -16.58 9.92
CA PRO A 130 3.80 -17.23 8.82
C PRO A 130 4.95 -18.09 9.33
N THR A 131 5.20 -19.22 8.66
CA THR A 131 6.37 -20.06 8.89
C THR A 131 7.02 -20.40 7.55
N PRO A 132 8.36 -20.61 7.50
CA PRO A 132 9.03 -20.96 6.25
C PRO A 132 8.42 -22.22 5.58
N ALA A 133 8.08 -23.22 6.39
CA ALA A 133 7.45 -24.46 5.91
C ALA A 133 6.06 -24.26 5.28
N ALA A 134 5.34 -23.20 5.66
CA ALA A 134 4.04 -22.86 5.09
C ALA A 134 4.14 -22.08 3.76
N LEU A 135 5.34 -21.79 3.26
CA LEU A 135 5.52 -21.09 1.99
C LEU A 135 5.09 -21.97 0.80
N GLY A 136 5.58 -23.22 0.74
CA GLY A 136 5.18 -24.22 -0.25
C GLY A 136 5.31 -23.72 -1.70
N ALA A 137 4.42 -24.16 -2.59
CA ALA A 137 4.29 -23.59 -3.94
C ALA A 137 3.54 -22.24 -3.86
N ALA A 138 4.29 -21.18 -3.55
CA ALA A 138 3.78 -19.82 -3.45
C ALA A 138 3.73 -19.13 -4.83
N ASP A 139 2.78 -18.21 -5.01
CA ASP A 139 2.82 -17.27 -6.13
C ASP A 139 3.86 -16.15 -5.88
N LEU A 140 4.19 -15.40 -6.94
CA LEU A 140 5.19 -14.34 -6.90
C LEU A 140 4.87 -13.25 -5.85
N GLY A 141 3.60 -12.86 -5.71
CA GLY A 141 3.20 -11.85 -4.74
C GLY A 141 3.48 -12.28 -3.31
N ARG A 142 3.19 -13.56 -3.00
CA ARG A 142 3.51 -14.15 -1.70
C ARG A 142 5.01 -14.31 -1.48
N LEU A 143 5.79 -14.66 -2.51
CA LEU A 143 7.26 -14.71 -2.43
C LEU A 143 7.85 -13.33 -2.14
N ARG A 144 7.35 -12.27 -2.77
CA ARG A 144 7.76 -10.88 -2.50
C ARG A 144 7.46 -10.44 -1.07
N LEU A 145 6.26 -10.77 -0.55
CA LEU A 145 5.92 -10.51 0.85
C LEU A 145 6.84 -11.27 1.82
N ALA A 146 7.15 -12.53 1.52
CA ALA A 146 8.06 -13.33 2.33
C ALA A 146 9.50 -12.79 2.31
N THR A 147 9.95 -12.29 1.16
CA THR A 147 11.27 -11.66 1.00
C THR A 147 11.36 -10.40 1.86
N ALA A 148 10.41 -9.48 1.74
CA ALA A 148 10.36 -8.27 2.57
C ALA A 148 10.25 -8.60 4.08
N TYR A 149 9.59 -9.71 4.44
CA TYR A 149 9.52 -10.18 5.82
C TYR A 149 10.87 -10.70 6.33
N ALA A 150 11.59 -11.47 5.51
CA ALA A 150 12.92 -11.96 5.82
C ALA A 150 13.93 -10.81 5.99
N ASP A 151 13.88 -9.80 5.12
CA ASP A 151 14.72 -8.60 5.23
C ASP A 151 14.45 -7.85 6.54
N LEU A 152 13.18 -7.74 6.94
CA LEU A 152 12.79 -7.14 8.21
C LEU A 152 13.26 -7.92 9.44
N LEU A 153 13.35 -9.24 9.35
CA LEU A 153 13.91 -10.08 10.42
C LEU A 153 15.42 -9.83 10.53
N LEU A 154 16.12 -9.78 9.40
CA LEU A 154 17.54 -9.49 9.34
C LEU A 154 17.87 -8.10 9.91
N ASP A 155 17.12 -7.07 9.52
CA ASP A 155 17.25 -5.70 10.04
C ASP A 155 17.08 -5.59 11.57
N ARG A 156 16.39 -6.56 12.17
CA ARG A 156 16.13 -6.64 13.62
C ARG A 156 17.14 -7.51 14.36
N GLY A 157 18.05 -8.18 13.65
CA GLY A 157 19.05 -9.11 14.18
C GLY A 157 18.51 -10.53 14.43
N ASP A 158 17.37 -10.88 13.84
CA ASP A 158 16.81 -12.23 13.89
C ASP A 158 17.40 -13.11 12.74
N ASP A 159 18.73 -13.12 12.63
CA ASP A 159 19.49 -13.64 11.48
C ASP A 159 19.17 -15.11 11.16
N GLU A 160 19.11 -15.97 12.18
CA GLU A 160 18.79 -17.39 12.01
C GLU A 160 17.41 -17.58 11.38
N GLN A 161 16.43 -16.76 11.79
CA GLN A 161 15.08 -16.85 11.26
C GLN A 161 15.01 -16.31 9.84
N ALA A 162 15.71 -15.21 9.54
CA ALA A 162 15.83 -14.65 8.20
C ALA A 162 16.43 -15.67 7.22
N GLN A 163 17.51 -16.36 7.61
CA GLN A 163 18.15 -17.38 6.76
C GLN A 163 17.22 -18.57 6.46
N GLN A 164 16.43 -19.01 7.44
CA GLN A 164 15.41 -20.04 7.20
C GLN A 164 14.35 -19.58 6.17
N TRP A 165 13.97 -18.30 6.20
CA TRP A 165 13.05 -17.73 5.22
C TRP A 165 13.68 -17.64 3.84
N TYR A 166 14.89 -17.10 3.72
CA TYR A 166 15.60 -17.04 2.44
C TYR A 166 15.75 -18.41 1.78
N ALA A 167 16.11 -19.44 2.56
CA ALA A 167 16.18 -20.82 2.05
C ALA A 167 14.83 -21.35 1.56
N ALA A 168 13.74 -21.06 2.29
CA ALA A 168 12.40 -21.46 1.87
C ALA A 168 11.91 -20.72 0.61
N ILE A 169 12.26 -19.43 0.47
CA ILE A 169 11.94 -18.61 -0.70
C ILE A 169 12.72 -19.13 -1.92
N ALA A 170 14.02 -19.36 -1.79
CA ALA A 170 14.85 -19.93 -2.86
C ALA A 170 14.35 -21.29 -3.34
N ALA A 171 13.88 -22.14 -2.41
CA ALA A 171 13.29 -23.43 -2.77
C ALA A 171 11.93 -23.30 -3.51
N ALA A 172 11.20 -22.21 -3.26
CA ALA A 172 9.91 -21.93 -3.88
C ALA A 172 10.01 -21.07 -5.17
N ASP A 173 11.19 -20.48 -5.44
CA ASP A 173 11.48 -19.60 -6.57
C ASP A 173 12.63 -20.14 -7.45
N PRO A 174 12.41 -21.23 -8.20
CA PRO A 174 13.47 -21.86 -9.00
C PRO A 174 13.97 -21.02 -10.18
N ASP A 175 13.17 -20.03 -10.61
CA ASP A 175 13.50 -19.11 -11.70
C ASP A 175 14.14 -17.80 -11.19
N ASP A 176 14.36 -17.68 -9.87
CA ASP A 176 14.93 -16.52 -9.18
C ASP A 176 14.24 -15.19 -9.52
N LEU A 177 12.91 -15.22 -9.62
CA LEU A 177 12.08 -14.06 -9.96
C LEU A 177 12.14 -12.97 -8.87
N THR A 178 12.40 -13.35 -7.63
CA THR A 178 12.60 -12.44 -6.50
C THR A 178 14.05 -11.94 -6.37
N GLY A 179 15.01 -12.57 -7.06
CA GLY A 179 16.44 -12.28 -6.92
C GLY A 179 17.02 -12.76 -5.58
N ILE A 180 16.33 -13.67 -4.88
CA ILE A 180 16.73 -14.17 -3.56
C ILE A 180 18.10 -14.85 -3.58
N SER A 181 18.54 -15.35 -4.74
CA SER A 181 19.86 -15.94 -4.91
C SER A 181 21.00 -15.00 -4.49
N ALA A 182 20.81 -13.68 -4.59
CA ALA A 182 21.80 -12.66 -4.23
C ALA A 182 22.20 -12.74 -2.74
N HIS A 183 21.29 -13.14 -1.85
CA HIS A 183 21.58 -13.27 -0.41
C HIS A 183 22.55 -14.40 -0.10
N PHE A 184 22.72 -15.38 -1.00
CA PHE A 184 23.65 -16.51 -0.81
C PHE A 184 25.00 -16.27 -1.47
N ALA A 185 25.11 -15.28 -2.36
CA ALA A 185 26.34 -15.03 -3.11
C ALA A 185 27.47 -14.47 -2.23
N GLU A 186 27.14 -13.75 -1.16
CA GLU A 186 28.12 -13.15 -0.26
C GLU A 186 28.83 -14.17 0.65
N GLU A 187 28.24 -15.36 0.88
CA GLU A 187 28.82 -16.39 1.76
C GLU A 187 29.87 -17.27 1.07
N VAL A 188 29.94 -17.26 -0.27
CA VAL A 188 30.81 -18.17 -1.05
C VAL A 188 32.16 -17.55 -1.42
N GLU A 189 32.38 -16.26 -1.19
CA GLU A 189 33.65 -15.60 -1.52
C GLU A 189 34.80 -15.92 -0.53
N ASP A 190 34.52 -16.59 0.58
CA ASP A 190 35.54 -16.99 1.58
C ASP A 190 36.10 -18.42 1.39
N GLU A 191 35.61 -19.20 0.41
CA GLU A 191 36.04 -20.61 0.19
C GLU A 191 36.72 -20.88 -1.18
N GLU A 192 37.52 -19.97 -1.75
CA GLU A 192 38.48 -20.35 -2.80
C GLU A 192 39.89 -19.76 -2.58
N THR A 193 40.78 -20.57 -1.99
CA THR A 193 42.00 -21.12 -2.64
C THR A 193 43.00 -21.63 -1.59
N ALA A 194 42.65 -22.71 -0.89
CA ALA A 194 43.66 -23.61 -0.33
C ALA A 194 43.88 -24.75 -1.33
N ASP A 195 44.68 -24.47 -2.36
CA ASP A 195 45.36 -25.51 -3.13
C ASP A 195 46.27 -26.30 -2.16
N SER A 196 45.78 -27.42 -1.66
CA SER A 196 46.63 -28.43 -1.01
C SER A 196 46.53 -29.71 -1.81
N GLU A 197 47.64 -30.01 -2.48
CA GLU A 197 47.86 -31.22 -3.23
C GLU A 197 47.45 -32.47 -2.44
N ALA A 198 46.90 -33.42 -3.20
CA ALA A 198 46.57 -34.75 -2.75
C ALA A 198 47.71 -35.39 -1.94
N ASP A 199 47.39 -35.82 -0.72
CA ASP A 199 48.03 -37.00 -0.14
C ASP A 199 46.95 -37.96 0.36
N VAL A 200 46.91 -39.12 -0.28
CA VAL A 200 45.99 -40.21 0.00
C VAL A 200 46.57 -40.98 1.17
N VAL A 201 45.95 -40.90 2.34
CA VAL A 201 46.18 -41.85 3.43
C VAL A 201 44.87 -42.49 3.87
N GLU A 202 44.70 -43.69 3.34
CA GLU A 202 43.78 -44.75 3.74
C GLU A 202 44.14 -45.23 5.16
N ALA A 203 43.21 -45.17 6.11
CA ALA A 203 43.26 -45.97 7.35
C ALA A 203 41.90 -46.04 8.06
N GLU A 204 41.28 -47.22 7.89
CA GLU A 204 40.59 -48.05 8.88
C GLU A 204 39.43 -47.46 9.73
N ALA A 205 38.25 -48.01 9.43
CA ALA A 205 37.06 -47.96 10.27
C ALA A 205 37.26 -48.84 11.53
N GLU A 206 37.02 -48.25 12.70
CA GLU A 206 36.73 -49.00 13.93
C GLU A 206 35.29 -48.68 14.38
N GLU A 207 34.44 -49.71 14.33
CA GLU A 207 33.14 -49.73 14.98
C GLU A 207 33.33 -49.82 16.50
N VAL A 208 32.54 -49.05 17.26
CA VAL A 208 32.31 -49.34 18.69
C VAL A 208 30.83 -49.21 18.99
N GLU A 209 30.25 -50.33 19.43
CA GLU A 209 28.87 -50.50 19.85
C GLU A 209 28.51 -49.70 21.12
N ALA A 210 27.20 -49.49 21.24
CA ALA A 210 26.48 -48.81 22.30
C ALA A 210 26.59 -49.46 23.69
N GLU A 211 26.51 -48.64 24.74
CA GLU A 211 25.91 -49.01 26.02
C GLU A 211 25.04 -47.86 26.58
N GLU A 212 23.84 -48.23 27.05
CA GLU A 212 22.82 -47.40 27.69
C GLU A 212 23.05 -47.22 29.21
N ALA A 213 22.25 -46.28 29.75
CA ALA A 213 21.87 -46.02 31.16
C ALA A 213 22.77 -45.01 31.90
N GLU A 214 22.25 -43.97 32.55
CA GLU A 214 21.17 -43.96 33.55
C GLU A 214 20.53 -42.56 33.71
N ALA A 215 19.33 -42.54 34.28
CA ALA A 215 18.51 -41.38 34.57
C ALA A 215 19.04 -40.54 35.76
N VAL A 216 18.95 -39.22 35.66
CA VAL A 216 18.95 -38.33 36.82
C VAL A 216 17.80 -37.34 36.69
N ASP A 217 16.84 -37.55 37.58
CA ASP A 217 15.71 -36.70 37.95
C ASP A 217 16.23 -35.51 38.77
N THR A 218 15.87 -34.28 38.39
CA THR A 218 15.97 -33.11 39.26
C THR A 218 14.91 -32.07 38.87
N GLU A 219 13.78 -32.19 39.58
CA GLU A 219 12.86 -31.17 40.08
C GLU A 219 12.72 -29.83 39.33
N ALA A 220 11.54 -29.68 38.74
CA ALA A 220 10.95 -28.40 38.36
C ALA A 220 10.41 -27.70 39.63
N ASP A 221 10.86 -26.47 39.86
CA ASP A 221 10.34 -25.59 40.91
C ASP A 221 9.19 -24.74 40.33
N GLU A 222 8.02 -24.87 40.95
CA GLU A 222 6.79 -24.16 40.64
C GLU A 222 6.86 -22.73 41.21
N ALA A 223 6.70 -21.72 40.35
CA ALA A 223 6.41 -20.36 40.78
C ALA A 223 4.95 -20.02 40.46
N ASP A 224 4.18 -20.00 41.54
CA ASP A 224 2.75 -19.71 41.69
C ASP A 224 2.39 -18.24 41.38
N GLU A 225 1.10 -18.08 41.13
CA GLU A 225 0.32 -17.02 40.52
C GLU A 225 0.28 -15.69 41.31
N ALA A 226 0.24 -14.56 40.57
CA ALA A 226 -0.54 -13.37 40.93
C ALA A 226 -0.56 -12.34 39.79
N ASP A 227 -1.74 -12.06 39.23
CA ASP A 227 -2.40 -10.73 39.21
C ASP A 227 -3.39 -10.63 38.03
N GLU A 228 -4.57 -11.24 38.18
CA GLU A 228 -5.75 -10.92 37.37
C GLU A 228 -6.41 -9.66 37.93
N GLN A 229 -6.14 -8.50 37.31
CA GLN A 229 -6.96 -7.31 37.48
C GLN A 229 -7.39 -6.74 36.12
N LEU A 230 -8.56 -7.20 35.69
CA LEU A 230 -9.69 -6.42 35.15
C LEU A 230 -9.33 -5.21 34.27
N PHE A 231 -9.40 -5.39 32.94
CA PHE A 231 -9.58 -4.28 32.02
C PHE A 231 -10.98 -4.35 31.39
N GLN A 232 -11.87 -3.47 31.83
CA GLN A 232 -13.17 -3.23 31.20
C GLN A 232 -12.97 -2.32 29.98
N PRO A 233 -13.58 -2.60 28.81
CA PRO A 233 -13.58 -1.65 27.72
C PRO A 233 -14.55 -0.51 28.03
N ALA A 234 -14.03 0.72 28.10
CA ALA A 234 -14.86 1.92 28.13
C ALA A 234 -15.52 2.12 26.77
N SER A 235 -16.85 2.01 26.75
CA SER A 235 -17.69 2.51 25.67
C SER A 235 -17.67 4.04 25.71
N ALA A 236 -16.98 4.66 24.75
CA ALA A 236 -17.12 6.09 24.50
C ALA A 236 -18.33 6.30 23.58
N GLU A 237 -19.45 6.72 24.17
CA GLU A 237 -20.54 7.37 23.46
C GLU A 237 -20.03 8.74 22.98
N VAL A 238 -19.99 8.94 21.66
CA VAL A 238 -19.86 10.28 21.05
C VAL A 238 -21.23 10.62 20.50
N ASP A 239 -22.03 11.29 21.33
CA ASP A 239 -23.30 11.90 20.95
C ASP A 239 -23.06 13.41 20.79
N GLU A 240 -22.71 13.83 19.59
CA GLU A 240 -22.71 15.23 19.17
C GLU A 240 -23.69 15.32 17.99
N PRO A 241 -24.82 16.04 18.11
CA PRO A 241 -25.78 16.16 17.02
C PRO A 241 -25.17 17.00 15.89
N PHE A 242 -25.09 16.40 14.70
CA PHE A 242 -24.71 17.11 13.49
C PHE A 242 -25.77 18.16 13.14
N ASP A 243 -25.35 19.41 12.91
CA ASP A 243 -26.22 20.52 12.51
C ASP A 243 -26.96 20.21 11.19
N GLU A 244 -28.26 19.98 11.29
CA GLU A 244 -29.18 19.65 10.19
C GLU A 244 -29.26 20.77 9.13
N GLU A 245 -28.90 21.99 9.50
CA GLU A 245 -28.91 23.18 8.62
C GLU A 245 -27.79 23.15 7.56
N MET A 246 -26.65 22.51 7.86
CA MET A 246 -25.53 22.38 6.92
C MET A 246 -25.77 21.28 5.87
N LEU A 247 -26.58 20.27 6.18
CA LEU A 247 -26.93 19.21 5.23
C LEU A 247 -27.92 19.72 4.17
N ALA A 248 -28.86 20.58 4.57
CA ALA A 248 -29.87 21.16 3.68
C ALA A 248 -29.28 22.10 2.61
N ALA A 249 -28.11 22.70 2.87
CA ALA A 249 -27.42 23.56 1.90
C ALA A 249 -26.75 22.78 0.76
N VAL A 250 -26.49 21.48 0.95
CA VAL A 250 -25.85 20.59 -0.06
C VAL A 250 -26.87 19.74 -0.82
N THR A 251 -28.09 19.56 -0.29
CA THR A 251 -29.12 18.69 -0.88
C THR A 251 -30.38 19.45 -1.30
N GLY A 252 -30.26 20.70 -1.73
CA GLY A 252 -31.38 21.46 -2.30
C GLY A 252 -31.93 20.78 -3.57
N PRO A 253 -33.25 20.90 -3.86
CA PRO A 253 -33.81 20.34 -5.08
C PRO A 253 -33.19 21.05 -6.29
N VAL A 254 -32.58 20.28 -7.20
CA VAL A 254 -32.07 20.78 -8.48
C VAL A 254 -33.26 21.35 -9.25
N THR A 255 -33.22 22.65 -9.55
CA THR A 255 -34.30 23.32 -10.27
C THR A 255 -34.06 23.24 -11.77
N ASP A 256 -35.13 23.36 -12.56
CA ASP A 256 -35.01 23.41 -14.03
C ASP A 256 -34.06 24.54 -14.49
N ALA A 257 -33.95 25.62 -13.71
CA ALA A 257 -33.04 26.73 -13.99
C ALA A 257 -31.55 26.35 -13.78
N ASP A 258 -31.25 25.47 -12.83
CA ASP A 258 -29.88 24.97 -12.60
C ASP A 258 -29.46 24.05 -13.74
N ILE A 259 -30.38 23.22 -14.24
CA ILE A 259 -30.15 22.33 -15.39
C ILE A 259 -29.98 23.15 -16.68
N GLU A 260 -30.82 24.17 -16.90
CA GLU A 260 -30.69 25.05 -18.07
C GLU A 260 -29.37 25.85 -18.07
N ALA A 261 -28.87 26.25 -16.89
CA ALA A 261 -27.59 26.93 -16.75
C ALA A 261 -26.40 26.01 -17.09
N GLU A 262 -26.40 24.78 -16.58
CA GLU A 262 -25.37 23.76 -16.89
C GLU A 262 -25.38 23.38 -18.37
N VAL A 263 -26.57 23.24 -18.98
CA VAL A 263 -26.71 22.94 -20.41
C VAL A 263 -26.24 24.12 -21.28
N ALA A 264 -26.52 25.35 -20.88
CA ALA A 264 -26.03 26.55 -21.57
C ALA A 264 -24.50 26.67 -21.51
N GLU A 265 -23.88 26.34 -20.37
CA GLU A 265 -22.42 26.27 -20.23
C GLU A 265 -21.81 25.20 -21.15
N LEU A 266 -22.43 24.02 -21.21
CA LEU A 266 -22.00 22.91 -22.08
C LEU A 266 -22.11 23.23 -23.57
N LEU A 267 -23.05 24.11 -23.95
CA LEU A 267 -23.24 24.60 -25.32
C LEU A 267 -22.44 25.87 -25.62
N GLY A 268 -21.71 26.43 -24.65
CA GLY A 268 -20.90 27.63 -24.81
C GLY A 268 -21.72 28.91 -24.97
N GLU A 269 -22.99 28.89 -24.59
CA GLU A 269 -23.88 30.04 -24.61
C GLU A 269 -23.82 30.72 -23.24
N THR A 270 -23.06 31.82 -23.11
CA THR A 270 -23.11 32.63 -21.88
C THR A 270 -24.49 33.25 -21.72
N PRO A 271 -25.28 32.91 -20.67
CA PRO A 271 -26.56 33.55 -20.45
C PRO A 271 -26.38 35.04 -20.09
N PRO A 272 -27.33 35.92 -20.44
CA PRO A 272 -27.23 37.33 -20.10
C PRO A 272 -27.18 37.51 -18.57
N PRO A 273 -26.48 38.54 -18.06
CA PRO A 273 -26.33 38.73 -16.62
C PRO A 273 -27.71 38.93 -15.97
N VAL A 274 -27.98 38.12 -14.94
CA VAL A 274 -29.18 38.27 -14.11
C VAL A 274 -28.99 39.55 -13.30
N GLU A 275 -29.75 40.61 -13.61
CA GLU A 275 -29.81 41.81 -12.78
C GLU A 275 -30.39 41.42 -11.41
N ARG A 276 -29.52 41.23 -10.42
CA ARG A 276 -29.93 41.10 -9.03
C ARG A 276 -30.35 42.47 -8.54
N ASP A 277 -31.66 42.68 -8.42
CA ASP A 277 -32.23 43.91 -7.85
C ASP A 277 -31.83 44.02 -6.36
N HIS A 278 -30.75 44.77 -6.10
CA HIS A 278 -30.20 44.99 -4.76
C HIS A 278 -31.14 45.76 -3.82
N ASN A 279 -32.33 46.17 -4.27
CA ASN A 279 -33.30 46.90 -3.47
C ASN A 279 -34.26 46.01 -2.65
N ARG A 280 -34.21 44.68 -2.78
CA ARG A 280 -35.07 43.77 -1.99
C ARG A 280 -34.56 43.44 -0.58
N LEU A 281 -33.32 43.78 -0.23
CA LEU A 281 -32.74 43.50 1.10
C LEU A 281 -33.29 44.39 2.24
N PHE A 282 -34.13 45.39 1.95
CA PHE A 282 -34.65 46.34 2.94
C PHE A 282 -36.18 46.39 3.06
N GLN A 283 -36.92 45.48 2.43
CA GLN A 283 -38.36 45.39 2.69
C GLN A 283 -38.63 44.47 3.88
N ALA A 284 -39.18 45.05 4.95
CA ALA A 284 -39.63 44.32 6.12
C ALA A 284 -40.65 43.24 5.70
N PRO A 285 -40.63 42.04 6.32
CA PRO A 285 -41.56 40.98 5.97
C PRO A 285 -43.00 41.44 6.26
N PRO A 286 -43.98 41.12 5.39
CA PRO A 286 -45.38 41.35 5.70
C PRO A 286 -45.76 40.52 6.94
N GLY A 287 -46.41 41.16 7.91
CA GLY A 287 -46.93 40.51 9.11
C GLY A 287 -48.05 39.52 8.78
N PRO A 288 -48.37 38.59 9.68
CA PRO A 288 -49.42 37.60 9.45
C PRO A 288 -50.78 38.29 9.34
N GLU A 289 -51.46 38.16 8.20
CA GLU A 289 -52.85 38.58 8.05
C GLU A 289 -53.77 37.50 8.64
N ASP A 290 -54.54 37.93 9.65
CA ASP A 290 -55.57 37.15 10.33
C ASP A 290 -56.68 36.70 9.35
N GLU A 291 -56.82 35.39 9.16
CA GLU A 291 -58.04 34.79 8.63
C GLU A 291 -59.15 34.85 9.68
N HIS A 292 -59.86 35.97 9.79
CA HIS A 292 -61.23 36.03 10.33
C HIS A 292 -61.83 37.43 10.07
N ASP A 293 -62.54 37.61 8.94
CA ASP A 293 -64.00 37.73 9.03
C ASP A 293 -64.67 37.65 7.65
N ARG A 294 -65.85 37.05 7.68
CA ARG A 294 -66.69 36.71 6.55
C ARG A 294 -67.51 37.91 6.07
N LEU A 295 -68.04 37.74 4.88
CA LEU A 295 -69.01 38.59 4.19
C LEU A 295 -70.01 39.32 5.11
N THR A 296 -70.19 40.60 4.79
CA THR A 296 -71.31 41.47 5.13
C THR A 296 -72.65 40.98 4.55
N ASP A 297 -73.74 41.37 5.24
CA ASP A 297 -75.15 41.47 4.79
C ASP A 297 -75.94 40.18 4.50
#